data_AF-A0A7S3W7T8-F1
#
_entry.id   AF-A0A7S3W7T8-F1
#
_cell.length_a   1.000
_cell.length_b   1.000
_cell.length_c   1.000
_cell.angle_alpha   90.00
_cell.angle_beta   90.00
_cell.angle_gamma   90.00
#
_symmetry.space_group_name_H-M   'P 1'
#
loop_
_entity.id
_entity.type
_entity.pdbx_description
1 polymer ?
#
loop_
_entity_poly.entity_id
_entity_poly.type
_entity_poly.pdbx_seq_one_letter_code
_entity_poly.pdbx_strand_id
1 'polypeptide(L)'
;KKASAISSRSKSGLERRNSRHLCIDNEGKLNADMSRTPSLMLIDEAELHDDANKYEEKLEELERDRLNKLQRRMQSGSLLEEMRGIVDVADKNSLVLLQGFNWESWRAGGGDWYSIVKQKVGLMKEIGITDIWLPPASQSVAPQGYLPSQLFNLDGSKYGPQSSLEDL
;
A
#
# COMPACT_ATOMS: atom_id res chain seq x y z
N LYS A 1 58.84 8.13 32.21
CA LYS A 1 58.10 8.57 33.42
C LYS A 1 56.87 9.36 32.96
N LYS A 2 55.69 8.85 33.33
CA LYS A 2 54.35 9.46 33.45
C LYS A 2 53.67 10.12 32.23
N ALA A 3 52.47 9.59 32.01
CA ALA A 3 51.36 10.08 31.20
C ALA A 3 50.61 11.25 31.85
N SER A 4 49.85 11.99 31.05
CA SER A 4 48.58 12.66 31.41
C SER A 4 47.94 13.17 30.10
N ALA A 5 47.09 12.38 29.45
CA ALA A 5 45.64 12.40 29.59
C ALA A 5 44.97 13.54 28.79
N ILE A 6 44.47 13.17 27.62
CA ILE A 6 43.44 13.86 26.84
C ILE A 6 42.14 13.79 27.67
N SER A 7 41.50 14.93 27.94
CA SER A 7 40.09 14.96 28.32
C SER A 7 39.36 16.05 27.54
N SER A 8 38.36 15.58 26.82
CA SER A 8 37.50 16.26 25.88
C SER A 8 36.45 17.15 26.55
N ARG A 9 36.05 18.19 25.81
CA ARG A 9 34.72 18.81 25.73
C ARG A 9 34.14 19.48 26.99
N SER A 10 33.80 20.75 26.82
CA SER A 10 32.38 21.16 26.82
C SER A 10 32.25 22.47 26.04
N LYS A 11 31.98 22.37 24.74
CA LYS A 11 31.35 23.48 24.01
C LYS A 11 29.96 23.60 24.60
N SER A 12 29.68 24.67 25.35
CA SER A 12 28.33 25.04 25.76
C SER A 12 27.54 25.40 24.51
N GLY A 13 27.06 24.38 23.81
CA GLY A 13 26.07 24.55 22.76
C GLY A 13 24.78 24.99 23.43
N LEU A 14 24.25 26.16 23.04
CA LEU A 14 22.84 26.42 23.24
C LEU A 14 22.07 25.31 22.51
N GLU A 15 21.52 24.38 23.27
CA GLU A 15 20.54 23.44 22.73
C GLU A 15 19.31 24.24 22.31
N ARG A 16 18.93 24.10 21.03
CA ARG A 16 17.68 24.64 20.54
C ARG A 16 16.55 23.84 21.17
N ARG A 17 15.87 24.44 22.15
CA ARG A 17 14.64 23.90 22.73
C ARG A 17 13.55 23.89 21.65
N ASN A 18 12.96 22.72 21.42
CA ASN A 18 11.94 22.46 20.39
C ASN A 18 10.56 23.10 20.64
N SER A 19 10.44 24.05 21.58
CA SER A 19 9.21 24.81 21.80
C SER A 19 9.54 26.19 22.35
N ARG A 20 8.96 27.24 21.75
CA ARG A 20 9.12 28.63 22.18
C ARG A 20 8.12 29.06 23.25
N HIS A 21 7.23 28.17 23.68
CA HIS A 21 6.04 28.56 24.45
C HIS A 21 5.98 28.02 25.89
N LEU A 22 6.86 27.11 26.29
CA LEU A 22 6.90 26.57 27.65
C LEU A 22 8.34 26.58 28.19
N CYS A 23 8.57 27.37 29.24
CA CYS A 23 9.83 27.41 29.97
C CYS A 23 9.68 26.60 31.27
N ILE A 24 10.36 25.45 31.32
CA ILE A 24 10.48 24.62 32.52
C ILE A 24 11.80 24.99 33.21
N ASP A 25 11.79 25.11 34.54
CA ASP A 25 13.00 25.35 35.32
C ASP A 25 13.87 24.09 35.43
N ASN A 26 15.12 24.21 35.87
CA ASN A 26 16.08 23.10 35.96
C ASN A 26 15.66 22.00 36.97
N GLU A 27 14.64 22.26 37.80
CA GLU A 27 14.01 21.28 38.71
C GLU A 27 12.75 20.61 38.11
N GLY A 28 12.44 20.85 36.84
CA GLY A 28 11.32 20.23 36.15
C GLY A 28 9.94 20.84 36.46
N LYS A 29 9.88 21.92 37.27
CA LYS A 29 8.64 22.66 37.53
C LYS A 29 8.37 23.69 36.45
N LEU A 30 7.11 23.77 36.02
CA LEU A 30 6.62 24.76 35.07
C LEU A 30 6.60 26.15 35.74
N ASN A 31 7.20 27.15 35.10
CA ASN A 31 7.23 28.51 35.66
C ASN A 31 5.90 29.22 35.37
N ALA A 32 4.91 29.01 36.25
CA ALA A 32 3.54 29.52 36.09
C ALA A 32 3.44 31.06 36.07
N ASP A 33 4.42 31.76 36.63
CA ASP A 33 4.43 33.24 36.68
C ASP A 33 4.68 33.92 35.32
N MET A 34 5.11 33.17 34.30
CA MET A 34 5.36 33.69 32.95
C MET A 34 4.33 33.30 31.88
N SER A 35 3.37 32.43 32.18
CA SER A 35 2.21 32.18 31.30
C SER A 35 1.12 33.22 31.55
N ARG A 36 1.44 34.51 31.39
CA ARG A 36 0.50 35.63 31.53
C ARG A 36 -0.10 36.07 30.20
N THR A 37 -0.67 35.14 29.44
CA THR A 37 -1.68 35.47 28.43
C THR A 37 -3.03 35.05 28.98
N PRO A 38 -3.88 36.00 29.44
CA PRO A 38 -5.22 35.70 29.98
C PRO A 38 -6.11 34.94 28.98
N SER A 39 -5.78 35.04 27.69
CA SER A 39 -6.50 34.39 26.58
C SER A 39 -6.44 32.86 26.61
N LEU A 40 -5.49 32.24 27.32
CA LEU A 40 -5.34 30.77 27.36
C LEU A 40 -6.04 30.12 28.56
N MET A 41 -6.51 30.91 29.54
CA MET A 41 -7.27 30.43 30.70
C MET A 41 -8.80 30.54 30.53
N LEU A 42 -9.26 31.04 29.38
CA LEU A 42 -10.68 31.29 29.08
C LEU A 42 -11.19 30.47 27.88
N ILE A 43 -10.38 29.59 27.32
CA ILE A 43 -10.77 28.76 26.18
C ILE A 43 -11.28 27.44 26.76
N ASP A 44 -12.54 27.14 26.50
CA ASP A 44 -13.09 25.81 26.76
C ASP A 44 -12.34 24.81 25.87
N GLU A 45 -11.82 23.74 26.47
CA GLU A 45 -11.06 22.70 25.78
C GLU A 45 -11.87 22.07 24.65
N ALA A 46 -13.19 21.93 24.85
CA ALA A 46 -14.10 21.43 23.82
C ALA A 46 -14.19 22.39 22.62
N GLU A 47 -14.27 23.69 22.86
CA GLU A 47 -14.35 24.71 21.81
C GLU A 47 -13.04 24.79 21.01
N LEU A 48 -11.89 24.64 21.68
CA LEU A 48 -10.59 24.57 21.01
C LEU A 48 -10.49 23.36 20.08
N HIS A 49 -10.97 22.19 20.53
CA HIS A 49 -10.97 20.97 19.72
C HIS A 49 -11.89 21.08 18.51
N ASP A 50 -13.08 21.66 18.69
CA ASP A 50 -14.02 21.89 17.59
C ASP A 50 -13.44 22.85 16.56
N ASP A 51 -12.76 23.91 16.99
CA ASP A 51 -12.09 24.84 16.09
C ASP A 51 -10.90 24.20 15.39
N ALA A 52 -10.09 23.41 16.08
CA ALA A 52 -8.99 22.65 15.47
C ALA A 52 -9.51 21.72 14.35
N ASN A 53 -10.60 20.99 14.60
CA ASN A 53 -11.23 20.12 13.60
C ASN A 53 -11.71 20.90 12.37
N LYS A 54 -12.37 22.05 12.58
CA LYS A 54 -12.80 22.94 11.47
C LYS A 54 -11.62 23.45 10.66
N TYR A 55 -10.49 23.75 11.31
CA TYR A 55 -9.27 24.17 10.61
C TYR A 55 -8.67 23.04 9.79
N GLU A 56 -8.65 21.81 10.30
CA GLU A 56 -8.20 20.63 9.57
C GLU A 56 -9.06 20.38 8.33
N GLU A 57 -10.40 20.39 8.46
CA GLU A 57 -11.32 20.25 7.33
C GLU A 57 -11.08 21.32 6.25
N LYS A 58 -10.89 22.58 6.66
CA LYS A 58 -10.59 23.68 5.76
C LYS A 58 -9.24 23.51 5.07
N LEU A 59 -8.25 22.93 5.76
CA LEU A 59 -6.95 22.63 5.19
C LEU A 59 -7.06 21.57 4.10
N GLU A 60 -7.82 20.51 4.36
CA GLU A 60 -8.09 19.45 3.38
C GLU A 60 -8.83 19.98 2.15
N GLU A 61 -9.81 20.86 2.33
CA GLU A 61 -10.54 21.48 1.22
C GLU A 61 -9.61 22.34 0.35
N LEU A 62 -8.73 23.14 0.98
CA LEU A 62 -7.72 23.93 0.27
C LEU A 62 -6.71 23.06 -0.47
N GLU A 63 -6.33 21.91 0.09
CA GLU A 63 -5.42 20.96 -0.54
C GLU A 63 -6.07 20.27 -1.75
N ARG A 64 -7.34 19.87 -1.63
CA ARG A 64 -8.15 19.37 -2.76
C ARG A 64 -8.26 20.42 -3.87
N ASP A 65 -8.53 21.67 -3.52
CA ASP A 65 -8.59 22.78 -4.48
C ASP A 65 -7.25 23.07 -5.15
N ARG A 66 -6.15 22.96 -4.40
CA ARG A 66 -4.79 23.09 -4.94
C ARG A 66 -4.50 21.98 -5.95
N LEU A 67 -4.82 20.73 -5.62
CA LEU A 67 -4.65 19.58 -6.51
C LEU A 67 -5.49 19.74 -7.77
N ASN A 68 -6.76 20.15 -7.64
CA ASN A 68 -7.63 20.45 -8.77
C ASN A 68 -7.07 21.57 -9.67
N LYS A 69 -6.49 22.63 -9.08
CA LYS A 69 -5.82 23.71 -9.83
C LYS A 69 -4.54 23.25 -10.52
N LEU A 70 -3.78 22.31 -9.93
CA LEU A 70 -2.61 21.70 -10.55
C LEU A 70 -3.01 20.78 -11.72
N GLN A 71 -4.06 19.99 -11.54
CA GLN A 71 -4.61 19.11 -12.57
C GLN A 71 -5.15 19.93 -13.77
N ARG A 72 -5.81 21.07 -13.52
CA ARG A 72 -6.31 21.98 -14.58
C ARG A 72 -5.22 22.81 -15.26
N ARG A 73 -4.02 22.93 -14.68
CA ARG A 73 -2.89 23.66 -15.28
C ARG A 73 -1.96 22.81 -16.14
N MET A 74 -2.20 21.50 -16.22
CA MET A 74 -1.48 20.68 -17.18
C MET A 74 -2.17 20.75 -18.53
N GLN A 75 -1.43 21.21 -19.55
CA GLN A 75 -1.90 21.06 -20.92
C GLN A 75 -2.00 19.58 -21.23
N SER A 76 -3.21 19.15 -21.59
CA SER A 76 -3.55 17.74 -21.82
C SER A 76 -2.59 17.01 -22.75
N GLY A 77 -1.88 17.71 -23.65
CA GLY A 77 -0.90 17.10 -24.55
C GLY A 77 0.39 16.66 -23.86
N SER A 78 1.06 17.55 -23.12
CA SER A 78 2.36 17.23 -22.51
C SER A 78 2.23 16.23 -21.35
N LEU A 79 1.12 16.30 -20.59
CA LEU A 79 0.83 15.30 -19.56
C LEU A 79 0.52 13.94 -20.18
N LEU A 80 -0.29 13.86 -21.24
CA LEU A 80 -0.55 12.58 -21.90
C LEU A 80 0.73 12.00 -22.51
N GLU A 81 1.64 12.85 -22.99
CA GLU A 81 2.93 12.44 -23.54
C GLU A 81 3.92 12.01 -22.45
N GLU A 82 3.98 12.72 -21.32
CA GLU A 82 4.72 12.29 -20.12
C GLU A 82 4.11 11.02 -19.51
N MET A 83 2.78 10.90 -19.42
CA MET A 83 2.07 9.69 -18.96
C MET A 83 2.28 8.51 -19.90
N ARG A 84 2.47 8.75 -21.20
CA ARG A 84 2.89 7.73 -22.18
C ARG A 84 4.34 7.32 -22.01
N GLY A 85 5.17 8.20 -21.42
CA GLY A 85 6.55 7.93 -21.02
C GLY A 85 6.69 7.33 -19.62
N ILE A 86 5.68 7.49 -18.75
CA ILE A 86 5.53 6.78 -17.47
C ILE A 86 5.07 5.34 -17.78
N VAL A 87 5.97 4.59 -18.41
CA VAL A 87 5.92 3.13 -18.53
C VAL A 87 7.02 2.57 -17.63
N ASP A 88 7.05 3.02 -16.37
CA ASP A 88 8.20 2.76 -15.49
C ASP A 88 8.15 1.38 -14.79
N VAL A 89 7.25 0.48 -15.22
CA VAL A 89 7.28 -0.95 -14.80
C VAL A 89 6.71 -1.90 -15.87
N ALA A 90 6.59 -1.52 -17.15
CA ALA A 90 6.28 -2.56 -18.14
C ALA A 90 7.59 -3.29 -18.45
N ASP A 91 7.68 -4.53 -17.97
CA ASP A 91 8.72 -5.46 -18.36
C ASP A 91 8.93 -5.40 -19.88
N LYS A 92 10.20 -5.40 -20.32
CA LYS A 92 10.54 -5.42 -21.76
C LYS A 92 9.95 -6.64 -22.47
N ASN A 93 9.65 -7.69 -21.73
CA ASN A 93 8.82 -8.78 -22.20
C ASN A 93 7.38 -8.34 -21.99
N SER A 94 6.62 -8.18 -23.08
CA SER A 94 5.18 -7.88 -23.06
C SER A 94 4.36 -9.07 -22.51
N LEU A 95 4.68 -9.50 -21.30
CA LEU A 95 4.06 -10.60 -20.59
C LEU A 95 2.83 -10.08 -19.86
N VAL A 96 1.71 -10.73 -20.14
CA VAL A 96 0.42 -10.44 -19.54
C VAL A 96 -0.05 -11.75 -18.91
N LEU A 97 0.16 -11.85 -17.59
CA LEU A 97 -0.28 -12.98 -16.80
C LEU A 97 -1.76 -12.82 -16.42
N LEU A 98 -2.56 -13.86 -16.67
CA LEU A 98 -3.93 -13.97 -16.21
C LEU A 98 -4.04 -15.00 -15.09
N GLN A 99 -4.61 -14.60 -13.95
CA GLN A 99 -5.12 -15.57 -12.98
C GLN A 99 -6.36 -16.24 -13.57
N GLY A 100 -6.20 -17.48 -14.03
CA GLY A 100 -7.21 -18.23 -14.78
C GLY A 100 -8.24 -18.95 -13.92
N PHE A 101 -8.42 -18.58 -12.65
CA PHE A 101 -9.34 -19.23 -11.72
C PHE A 101 -9.78 -18.28 -10.61
N ASN A 102 -10.90 -18.62 -9.95
CA ASN A 102 -11.39 -17.96 -8.75
C ASN A 102 -11.68 -18.98 -7.64
N TRP A 103 -12.26 -18.52 -6.52
CA TRP A 103 -12.56 -19.37 -5.36
C TRP A 103 -13.59 -20.48 -5.61
N GLU A 104 -14.45 -20.31 -6.61
CA GLU A 104 -15.56 -21.21 -6.95
C GLU A 104 -15.30 -22.00 -8.24
N SER A 105 -14.14 -21.81 -8.90
CA SER A 105 -13.76 -22.48 -10.14
C SER A 105 -13.78 -24.01 -10.02
N TRP A 106 -13.56 -24.56 -8.83
CA TRP A 106 -13.62 -26.01 -8.55
C TRP A 106 -15.03 -26.61 -8.68
N ARG A 107 -16.10 -25.78 -8.68
CA ARG A 107 -17.49 -26.23 -8.87
C ARG A 107 -17.95 -26.12 -10.32
N ALA A 108 -17.27 -25.29 -11.10
CA ALA A 108 -17.67 -25.01 -12.47
C ALA A 108 -17.50 -26.24 -13.37
N GLY A 109 -18.34 -26.37 -14.40
CA GLY A 109 -18.23 -27.46 -15.37
C GLY A 109 -18.43 -28.87 -14.82
N GLY A 110 -19.00 -29.02 -13.61
CA GLY A 110 -19.11 -30.32 -12.95
C GLY A 110 -17.81 -30.81 -12.30
N GLY A 111 -16.87 -29.91 -12.01
CA GLY A 111 -15.55 -30.24 -11.46
C GLY A 111 -14.45 -30.39 -12.51
N ASP A 112 -14.69 -29.93 -13.75
CA ASP A 112 -13.67 -29.83 -14.80
C ASP A 112 -13.52 -28.37 -15.26
N TRP A 113 -12.68 -27.65 -14.54
CA TRP A 113 -12.29 -26.28 -14.85
C TRP A 113 -11.32 -26.22 -16.02
N TYR A 114 -10.41 -27.19 -16.16
CA TYR A 114 -9.42 -27.19 -17.23
C TYR A 114 -10.08 -27.22 -18.62
N SER A 115 -11.12 -28.02 -18.80
CA SER A 115 -11.90 -28.03 -20.04
C SER A 115 -12.52 -26.66 -20.38
N ILE A 116 -12.95 -25.89 -19.37
CA ILE A 116 -13.50 -24.53 -19.56
C ILE A 116 -12.40 -23.56 -19.99
N VAL A 117 -11.22 -23.65 -19.35
CA VAL A 117 -10.07 -22.80 -19.70
C VAL A 117 -9.66 -23.10 -21.15
N LYS A 118 -9.54 -24.37 -21.53
CA LYS A 118 -9.18 -24.81 -22.89
C LYS A 118 -10.05 -24.17 -23.97
N GLN A 119 -11.37 -24.11 -23.75
CA GLN A 119 -12.29 -23.47 -24.69
C GLN A 119 -12.06 -21.96 -24.84
N LYS A 120 -11.48 -21.30 -23.83
CA LYS A 120 -11.26 -19.85 -23.78
C LYS A 120 -9.83 -19.43 -24.15
N VAL A 121 -8.87 -20.36 -24.25
CA VAL A 121 -7.47 -20.07 -24.58
C VAL A 121 -7.35 -19.26 -25.88
N GLY A 122 -8.13 -19.60 -26.92
CA GLY A 122 -8.11 -18.86 -28.19
C GLY A 122 -8.43 -17.38 -28.01
N LEU A 123 -9.50 -17.08 -27.26
CA LEU A 123 -9.91 -15.70 -26.95
C LEU A 123 -8.89 -14.98 -26.06
N MET A 124 -8.28 -15.68 -25.09
CA MET A 124 -7.23 -15.10 -24.24
C MET A 124 -6.01 -14.69 -25.08
N LYS A 125 -5.62 -15.51 -26.05
CA LYS A 125 -4.53 -15.21 -26.99
C LYS A 125 -4.87 -14.02 -27.88
N GLU A 126 -6.09 -13.91 -28.39
CA GLU A 126 -6.55 -12.77 -29.20
C GLU A 126 -6.51 -11.44 -28.45
N ILE A 127 -6.78 -11.46 -27.13
CA ILE A 127 -6.74 -10.28 -26.25
C ILE A 127 -5.29 -9.92 -25.84
N GLY A 128 -4.31 -10.79 -26.13
CA GLY A 128 -2.89 -10.54 -25.86
C GLY A 128 -2.41 -11.05 -24.51
N ILE A 129 -3.12 -12.01 -23.90
CA ILE A 129 -2.67 -12.71 -22.69
C ILE A 129 -1.56 -13.69 -23.07
N THR A 130 -0.45 -13.67 -22.34
CA THR A 130 0.72 -14.52 -22.63
C THR A 130 0.76 -15.77 -21.76
N ASP A 131 0.40 -15.64 -20.49
CA ASP A 131 0.55 -16.68 -19.50
C ASP A 131 -0.73 -16.83 -18.68
N ILE A 132 -1.07 -18.06 -18.32
CA ILE A 132 -2.22 -18.36 -17.48
C ILE A 132 -1.73 -19.03 -16.21
N TRP A 133 -2.01 -18.41 -15.07
CA TRP A 133 -1.82 -19.03 -13.77
C TRP A 133 -3.01 -19.94 -13.44
N LEU A 134 -2.72 -21.24 -13.35
CA LEU A 134 -3.68 -22.29 -13.02
C LEU A 134 -3.75 -22.56 -11.51
N PRO A 135 -4.90 -23.08 -11.02
CA PRO A 135 -5.05 -23.46 -9.62
C PRO A 135 -4.20 -24.69 -9.28
N PRO A 136 -3.93 -24.96 -7.97
CA PRO A 136 -3.20 -26.15 -7.54
C PRO A 136 -3.82 -27.44 -8.09
N ALA A 137 -3.03 -28.21 -8.86
CA ALA A 137 -3.49 -29.38 -9.59
C ALA A 137 -3.40 -30.70 -8.81
N SER A 138 -2.84 -30.68 -7.60
CA SER A 138 -2.71 -31.88 -6.76
C SER A 138 -3.96 -32.13 -5.91
N GLN A 139 -4.13 -33.37 -5.50
CA GLN A 139 -5.15 -33.76 -4.54
C GLN A 139 -4.98 -32.99 -3.21
N SER A 140 -6.08 -32.37 -2.78
CA SER A 140 -6.15 -31.55 -1.58
C SER A 140 -7.35 -31.94 -0.71
N VAL A 141 -7.20 -31.74 0.60
CA VAL A 141 -8.30 -31.85 1.57
C VAL A 141 -9.31 -30.70 1.37
N ALA A 142 -8.81 -29.50 1.04
CA ALA A 142 -9.64 -28.37 0.68
C ALA A 142 -9.97 -28.41 -0.81
N PRO A 143 -11.23 -28.17 -1.22
CA PRO A 143 -11.59 -28.22 -2.64
C PRO A 143 -10.88 -27.14 -3.48
N GLN A 144 -10.37 -26.07 -2.87
CA GLN A 144 -9.62 -25.02 -3.55
C GLN A 144 -8.18 -25.40 -3.92
N GLY A 145 -7.64 -26.50 -3.37
CA GLY A 145 -6.29 -26.99 -3.67
C GLY A 145 -5.18 -26.54 -2.72
N TYR A 146 -5.45 -25.63 -1.78
CA TYR A 146 -4.41 -25.03 -0.91
C TYR A 146 -4.00 -25.87 0.31
N LEU A 147 -4.62 -27.03 0.54
CA LEU A 147 -4.23 -27.99 1.58
C LEU A 147 -3.83 -29.32 0.93
N PRO A 148 -2.68 -29.39 0.23
CA PRO A 148 -2.29 -30.58 -0.52
C PRO A 148 -2.01 -31.74 0.43
N SER A 149 -2.53 -32.92 0.11
CA SER A 149 -2.25 -34.16 0.85
C SER A 149 -1.45 -35.16 0.04
N GLN A 150 -1.68 -35.24 -1.28
CA GLN A 150 -0.93 -36.12 -2.19
C GLN A 150 -0.47 -35.32 -3.42
N LEU A 151 0.79 -34.87 -3.40
CA LEU A 151 1.34 -33.98 -4.44
C LEU A 151 1.35 -34.60 -5.84
N PHE A 152 1.59 -35.91 -5.94
CA PHE A 152 1.67 -36.63 -7.22
C PHE A 152 0.32 -37.15 -7.71
N ASN A 153 -0.74 -37.03 -6.90
CA ASN A 153 -2.07 -37.44 -7.29
C ASN A 153 -2.79 -36.25 -7.95
N LEU A 154 -2.72 -36.16 -9.27
CA LEU A 154 -3.36 -35.08 -10.04
C LEU A 154 -4.84 -35.37 -10.31
N ASP A 155 -5.23 -36.63 -10.42
CA ASP A 155 -6.64 -37.04 -10.60
C ASP A 155 -7.53 -36.69 -9.41
N GLY A 156 -6.95 -36.52 -8.22
CA GLY A 156 -7.67 -36.12 -7.02
C GLY A 156 -7.97 -34.62 -6.92
N SER A 157 -7.62 -33.81 -7.93
CA SER A 157 -7.96 -32.39 -8.00
C SER A 157 -9.46 -32.17 -8.21
N LYS A 158 -10.00 -31.07 -7.67
CA LYS A 158 -11.38 -30.63 -7.93
C LYS A 158 -11.53 -29.77 -9.17
N TYR A 159 -10.41 -29.43 -9.81
CA TYR A 159 -10.40 -28.63 -11.04
C TYR A 159 -10.39 -29.49 -12.32
N GLY A 160 -10.27 -30.81 -12.19
CA GLY A 160 -10.32 -31.76 -13.29
C GLY A 160 -9.31 -32.89 -13.10
N PRO A 161 -9.46 -34.01 -13.84
CA PRO A 161 -8.50 -35.10 -13.84
C PRO A 161 -7.18 -34.71 -14.52
N GLN A 162 -6.15 -35.53 -14.37
CA GLN A 162 -4.85 -35.32 -15.01
C GLN A 162 -4.99 -35.20 -16.54
N SER A 163 -5.86 -36.00 -17.15
CA SER A 163 -6.10 -35.97 -18.60
C SER A 163 -6.57 -34.60 -19.09
N SER A 164 -7.50 -33.95 -18.37
CA SER A 164 -8.00 -32.62 -18.75
C SER A 164 -6.93 -31.54 -18.60
N LEU A 165 -5.98 -31.72 -17.68
CA LEU A 165 -4.85 -30.81 -17.49
C LEU A 165 -3.78 -30.99 -18.57
N GLU A 166 -3.48 -32.23 -18.98
CA GLU A 166 -2.53 -32.53 -20.07
C GLU A 166 -3.05 -32.06 -21.42
N ASP A 167 -4.37 -32.09 -21.60
CA ASP A 167 -5.05 -31.68 -22.83
C ASP A 167 -5.18 -30.16 -23.00
N LEU A 168 -4.95 -29.37 -21.95
CA LEU A 168 -5.13 -27.91 -21.91
C LEU A 168 -4.09 -27.17 -22.76
#